data_AF-A0A660XV00-F1
#
_entry.id   AF-A0A660XV00-F1
#
_cell.length_a   1.000
_cell.length_b   1.000
_cell.length_c   1.000
_cell.angle_alpha   90.00
_cell.angle_beta   90.00
_cell.angle_gamma   90.00
#
_symmetry.space_group_name_H-M   'P 1'
#
loop_
_entity.id
_entity.type
_entity.pdbx_description
1 polymer ?
#
loop_
_entity_poly.entity_id
_entity_poly.type
_entity_poly.pdbx_seq_one_letter_code
_entity_poly.pdbx_strand_id
1 'polypeptide(L)'
;ILLRAGFELSRDTLNRVGRMALLLSFIPAVFEGLIITLLGPRLLGLTYMQSAILGAILSAVSPAVVVPLMIRFIEKRMGAAKGIPTLVLAASSIDDVFVIVIYSVLIGFYTGQKISVAWRLAGIPLSIITGILVGLVFGMVFIRLFNRYNPRATKRVLIVLGASILLVRMEHMLENVFPFAALLAVMAIGFIVLEKQEHMAHEISAKLGKIWVFAEILLFTMVGAQVNIQVAWRAGLAGTALIFLALIARSIGTYLCMLGSDLNLKERLFVVVSYIPKATVQAAIGGAPLIAMKAAGMDTGPGEVILAVAVLSIILTAPLGAWAITLVGDRVLKVAAPEKNAAIDAIRESEGNYDILGDGPERAK
;
A
#
# COMPACT_ATOMS: atom_id res chain seq x y z
N ILE A 1 -6.73 1.15 -6.46
CA ILE A 1 -5.40 1.69 -6.07
C ILE A 1 -4.32 0.64 -6.19
N LEU A 2 -4.35 -0.43 -5.40
CA LEU A 2 -3.29 -1.46 -5.37
C LEU A 2 -3.10 -2.17 -6.72
N LEU A 3 -4.19 -2.41 -7.45
CA LEU A 3 -4.09 -2.92 -8.82
C LEU A 3 -3.30 -1.96 -9.73
N ARG A 4 -3.56 -0.65 -9.64
CA ARG A 4 -2.81 0.39 -10.36
C ARG A 4 -1.35 0.39 -9.91
N ALA A 5 -1.07 0.28 -8.61
CA ALA A 5 0.29 0.15 -8.10
C ALA A 5 1.03 -1.05 -8.72
N GLY A 6 0.36 -2.21 -8.82
CA GLY A 6 0.90 -3.40 -9.47
C GLY A 6 1.35 -3.15 -10.91
N PHE A 7 0.55 -2.40 -11.68
CA PHE A 7 0.90 -2.01 -13.06
C PHE A 7 2.05 -1.00 -13.17
N GLU A 8 2.61 -0.51 -12.05
CA GLU A 8 3.73 0.44 -12.02
C GLU A 8 4.99 -0.17 -11.35
N LEU A 9 4.94 -1.46 -10.95
CA LEU A 9 6.05 -2.15 -10.29
C LEU A 9 6.95 -2.86 -11.30
N SER A 10 8.13 -2.31 -11.59
CA SER A 10 9.11 -3.00 -12.45
C SER A 10 9.93 -4.05 -11.69
N ARG A 11 10.15 -5.22 -12.31
CA ARG A 11 10.91 -6.34 -11.72
C ARG A 11 12.35 -5.97 -11.41
N ASP A 12 13.03 -5.27 -12.31
CA ASP A 12 14.43 -4.88 -12.12
C ASP A 12 14.60 -3.93 -10.95
N THR A 13 13.64 -3.03 -10.75
CA THR A 13 13.66 -2.12 -9.60
C THR A 13 13.33 -2.86 -8.32
N LEU A 14 12.33 -3.75 -8.34
CA LEU A 14 11.95 -4.55 -7.19
C LEU A 14 13.09 -5.49 -6.73
N ASN A 15 13.82 -6.12 -7.64
CA ASN A 15 14.97 -6.96 -7.31
C ASN A 15 16.09 -6.16 -6.62
N ARG A 16 16.33 -4.92 -7.06
CA ARG A 16 17.34 -4.03 -6.46
C ARG A 16 16.95 -3.58 -5.07
N VAL A 17 15.67 -3.25 -4.83
CA VAL A 17 15.21 -2.66 -3.57
C VAL A 17 14.53 -3.66 -2.63
N GLY A 18 14.36 -4.92 -3.04
CA GLY A 18 13.49 -5.90 -2.38
C GLY A 18 13.86 -6.23 -0.94
N ARG A 19 15.16 -6.36 -0.63
CA ARG A 19 15.61 -6.57 0.76
C ARG A 19 15.24 -5.39 1.65
N MET A 20 15.42 -4.17 1.16
CA MET A 20 15.06 -2.95 1.89
C MET A 20 13.55 -2.82 2.01
N ALA A 21 12.79 -3.20 0.97
CA ALA A 21 11.33 -3.20 0.99
C ALA A 21 10.80 -4.11 2.11
N LEU A 22 11.35 -5.33 2.22
CA LEU A 22 11.00 -6.24 3.31
C LEU A 22 11.30 -5.63 4.68
N LEU A 23 12.51 -5.11 4.92
CA LEU A 23 12.85 -4.49 6.20
C LEU A 23 11.90 -3.33 6.56
N LEU A 24 11.61 -2.46 5.59
CA LEU A 24 10.68 -1.34 5.73
C LEU A 24 9.23 -1.77 5.96
N SER A 25 8.86 -3.02 5.63
CA SER A 25 7.51 -3.54 5.83
C SER A 25 7.26 -4.03 7.27
N PHE A 26 8.31 -4.28 8.06
CA PHE A 26 8.18 -4.86 9.39
C PHE A 26 8.73 -3.95 10.48
N ILE A 27 9.97 -3.48 10.32
CA ILE A 27 10.70 -2.79 11.40
C ILE A 27 9.99 -1.48 11.81
N PRO A 28 9.58 -0.58 10.90
CA PRO A 28 8.91 0.67 11.29
C PRO A 28 7.61 0.42 12.06
N ALA A 29 6.80 -0.53 11.59
CA ALA A 29 5.55 -0.93 12.23
C ALA A 29 5.76 -1.51 13.63
N VAL A 30 6.83 -2.28 13.83
CA VAL A 30 7.18 -2.84 15.15
C VAL A 30 7.62 -1.73 16.10
N PHE A 31 8.49 -0.81 15.67
CA PHE A 31 8.92 0.32 16.50
C PHE A 31 7.76 1.19 16.94
N GLU A 32 6.88 1.53 16.00
CA GLU A 32 5.69 2.33 16.27
C GLU A 32 4.73 1.61 17.24
N GLY A 33 4.42 0.35 16.95
CA GLY A 33 3.50 -0.46 17.74
C GLY A 33 3.99 -0.69 19.16
N LEU A 34 5.30 -0.92 19.35
CA LEU A 34 5.90 -1.07 20.68
C LEU A 34 5.80 0.21 21.52
N ILE A 35 6.07 1.37 20.92
CA ILE A 35 5.96 2.65 21.63
C ILE A 35 4.51 2.95 22.01
N ILE A 36 3.56 2.66 21.12
CA ILE A 36 2.13 2.78 21.44
C ILE A 36 1.74 1.84 22.58
N THR A 37 2.23 0.59 22.54
CA THR A 37 1.96 -0.40 23.60
C THR A 37 2.50 0.05 24.96
N LEU A 38 3.70 0.65 24.97
CA LEU A 38 4.35 1.10 26.19
C LEU A 38 3.73 2.37 26.78
N LEU A 39 3.35 3.33 25.93
CA LEU A 39 2.85 4.64 26.36
C LEU A 39 1.32 4.68 26.51
N GLY A 40 0.60 3.81 25.82
CA GLY A 40 -0.86 3.73 25.83
C GLY A 40 -1.47 3.66 27.24
N PRO A 41 -0.94 2.87 28.19
CA PRO A 41 -1.48 2.83 29.54
C PRO A 41 -1.35 4.13 30.31
N ARG A 42 -0.21 4.84 30.16
CA ARG A 42 0.05 6.09 30.86
C ARG A 42 -0.71 7.27 30.27
N LEU A 43 -0.84 7.31 28.95
CA LEU A 43 -1.46 8.44 28.24
C LEU A 43 -2.97 8.29 28.08
N LEU A 44 -3.46 7.06 27.86
CA LEU A 44 -4.85 6.80 27.50
C LEU A 44 -5.61 5.95 28.53
N GLY A 45 -4.96 5.48 29.60
CA GLY A 45 -5.60 4.62 30.60
C GLY A 45 -5.93 3.21 30.09
N LEU A 46 -5.37 2.82 28.94
CA LEU A 46 -5.58 1.50 28.35
C LEU A 46 -4.73 0.43 29.05
N THR A 47 -5.14 -0.83 28.99
CA THR A 47 -4.24 -1.93 29.36
C THR A 47 -3.13 -2.09 28.31
N TYR A 48 -2.06 -2.82 28.65
CA TYR A 48 -1.02 -3.16 27.66
C TYR A 48 -1.59 -3.92 26.45
N MET A 49 -2.57 -4.82 26.66
CA MET A 49 -3.18 -5.56 25.56
C MET A 49 -4.02 -4.67 24.65
N GLN A 50 -4.82 -3.77 25.22
CA GLN A 50 -5.60 -2.78 24.47
C GLN A 50 -4.68 -1.81 23.71
N SER A 51 -3.57 -1.41 24.34
CA SER A 51 -2.55 -0.56 23.73
C SER A 51 -1.80 -1.28 22.61
N ALA A 52 -1.57 -2.59 22.73
CA ALA A 52 -1.00 -3.40 21.64
C ALA A 52 -1.95 -3.49 20.45
N ILE A 53 -3.26 -3.65 20.68
CA ILE A 53 -4.27 -3.62 19.63
C ILE A 53 -4.29 -2.25 18.93
N LEU A 54 -4.24 -1.16 19.71
CA LEU A 54 -4.10 0.20 19.16
C LEU A 54 -2.81 0.35 18.35
N GLY A 55 -1.71 -0.16 18.88
CA GLY A 55 -0.39 -0.16 18.23
C GLY A 55 -0.45 -0.84 16.87
N ALA A 56 -1.03 -2.03 16.79
CA ALA A 56 -1.24 -2.72 15.52
C ALA A 56 -2.03 -1.84 14.55
N ILE A 57 -3.20 -1.31 14.94
CA ILE A 57 -4.03 -0.48 14.05
C ILE A 57 -3.29 0.76 13.55
N LEU A 58 -2.59 1.47 14.43
CA LEU A 58 -1.90 2.69 14.05
C LEU A 58 -0.64 2.40 13.23
N SER A 59 0.05 1.28 13.42
CA SER A 59 1.30 0.97 12.73
C SER A 59 1.20 0.81 11.20
N ALA A 60 0.00 0.69 10.62
CA ALA A 60 -0.16 0.60 9.17
C ALA A 60 0.05 1.95 8.45
N VAL A 61 0.76 1.93 7.32
CA VAL A 61 0.76 3.02 6.34
C VAL A 61 -0.57 3.06 5.58
N SER A 62 -0.97 4.22 5.05
CA SER A 62 -2.15 4.30 4.17
C SER A 62 -1.78 4.27 2.69
N PRO A 63 -2.10 3.18 1.95
CA PRO A 63 -1.89 3.15 0.50
C PRO A 63 -2.65 4.23 -0.24
N ALA A 64 -3.83 4.64 0.23
CA ALA A 64 -4.64 5.62 -0.48
C ALA A 64 -4.02 7.02 -0.55
N VAL A 65 -3.15 7.36 0.40
CA VAL A 65 -2.41 8.63 0.38
C VAL A 65 -1.06 8.45 -0.32
N VAL A 66 -0.35 7.36 0.00
CA VAL A 66 1.03 7.15 -0.45
C VAL A 66 1.09 6.70 -1.91
N VAL A 67 0.24 5.76 -2.33
CA VAL A 67 0.32 5.14 -3.66
C VAL A 67 0.13 6.15 -4.78
N PRO A 68 -0.90 7.02 -4.80
CA PRO A 68 -1.07 7.99 -5.90
C PRO A 68 0.13 8.92 -6.03
N LEU A 69 0.72 9.35 -4.91
CA LEU A 69 1.91 10.20 -4.90
C LEU A 69 3.14 9.47 -5.43
N MET A 70 3.34 8.21 -5.04
CA MET A 70 4.44 7.39 -5.58
C MET A 70 4.28 7.14 -7.08
N ILE A 71 3.07 6.84 -7.55
CA ILE A 71 2.79 6.69 -8.99
C ILE A 71 3.12 7.98 -9.74
N ARG A 72 2.71 9.15 -9.21
CA ARG A 72 3.09 10.46 -9.79
C ARG A 72 4.61 10.64 -9.88
N PHE A 73 5.37 10.19 -8.89
CA PHE A 73 6.84 10.24 -8.95
C PHE A 73 7.43 9.23 -9.95
N ILE A 74 6.82 8.05 -10.12
CA ILE A 74 7.22 7.07 -11.14
C ILE A 74 6.98 7.63 -12.55
N GLU A 75 5.78 8.17 -12.81
CA GLU A 75 5.40 8.80 -14.08
C GLU A 75 6.35 9.98 -14.42
N LYS A 76 6.76 10.75 -13.41
CA LYS A 76 7.75 11.85 -13.56
C LYS A 76 9.22 11.39 -13.54
N ARG A 77 9.49 10.09 -13.39
CA ARG A 77 10.83 9.50 -13.22
C ARG A 77 11.65 10.10 -12.08
N MET A 78 10.99 10.64 -11.05
CA MET A 78 11.63 11.21 -9.87
C MET A 78 12.00 10.11 -8.87
N GLY A 79 13.29 9.98 -8.55
CA GLY A 79 13.78 8.90 -7.68
C GLY A 79 13.81 7.52 -8.35
N ALA A 80 13.52 7.43 -9.65
CA ALA A 80 13.47 6.18 -10.41
C ALA A 80 14.83 5.48 -10.50
N ALA A 81 15.93 6.25 -10.60
CA ALA A 81 17.29 5.70 -10.69
C ALA A 81 17.65 4.77 -9.51
N LYS A 82 17.16 5.11 -8.31
CA LYS A 82 17.35 4.33 -7.08
C LYS A 82 16.12 3.53 -6.66
N GLY A 83 15.06 3.56 -7.47
CA GLY A 83 13.82 2.82 -7.19
C GLY A 83 13.05 3.27 -5.95
N ILE A 84 13.20 4.52 -5.51
CA ILE A 84 12.64 4.99 -4.22
C ILE A 84 11.11 4.89 -4.19
N PRO A 85 10.36 5.36 -5.20
CA PRO A 85 8.90 5.20 -5.19
C PRO A 85 8.46 3.74 -5.21
N THR A 86 9.14 2.89 -6.00
CA THR A 86 8.88 1.44 -6.06
C THR A 86 9.13 0.75 -4.73
N LEU A 87 10.21 1.13 -4.02
CA LEU A 87 10.52 0.67 -2.67
C LEU A 87 9.37 0.96 -1.72
N VAL A 88 8.87 2.20 -1.70
CA VAL A 88 7.77 2.62 -0.82
C VAL A 88 6.46 1.89 -1.18
N LEU A 89 6.14 1.75 -2.47
CA LEU A 89 4.94 1.02 -2.92
C LEU A 89 4.95 -0.45 -2.48
N ALA A 90 6.05 -1.15 -2.74
CA ALA A 90 6.18 -2.56 -2.40
C ALA A 90 6.13 -2.76 -0.88
N ALA A 91 6.85 -1.93 -0.13
CA ALA A 91 6.93 -2.05 1.32
C ALA A 91 5.61 -1.71 2.02
N SER A 92 4.90 -0.65 1.59
CA SER A 92 3.58 -0.30 2.13
C SER A 92 2.55 -1.43 1.96
N SER A 93 2.68 -2.24 0.91
CA SER A 93 1.71 -3.30 0.62
C SER A 93 1.91 -4.54 1.48
N ILE A 94 3.16 -4.84 1.83
CA ILE A 94 3.51 -5.94 2.74
C ILE A 94 3.26 -5.51 4.20
N ASP A 95 3.53 -4.24 4.53
CA ASP A 95 3.25 -3.62 5.84
C ASP A 95 1.80 -3.84 6.27
N ASP A 96 0.84 -3.58 5.38
CA ASP A 96 -0.59 -3.76 5.68
C ASP A 96 -0.95 -5.22 6.01
N VAL A 97 -0.42 -6.18 5.25
CA VAL A 97 -0.65 -7.62 5.50
C VAL A 97 -0.10 -8.00 6.87
N PHE A 98 1.13 -7.58 7.17
CA PHE A 98 1.75 -7.84 8.46
C PHE A 98 0.92 -7.27 9.61
N VAL A 99 0.56 -6.00 9.52
CA VAL A 99 -0.19 -5.29 10.56
C VAL A 99 -1.58 -5.88 10.79
N ILE A 100 -2.31 -6.22 9.72
CA ILE A 100 -3.65 -6.82 9.83
C ILE A 100 -3.60 -8.19 10.52
N VAL A 101 -2.58 -9.01 10.24
CA VAL A 101 -2.44 -10.30 10.91
C VAL A 101 -2.09 -10.13 12.39
N ILE A 102 -1.17 -9.22 12.73
CA ILE A 102 -0.83 -8.92 14.13
C ILE A 102 -2.08 -8.42 14.87
N TYR A 103 -2.83 -7.49 14.29
CA TYR A 103 -4.11 -7.03 14.83
C TYR A 103 -5.07 -8.20 15.11
N SER A 104 -5.25 -9.08 14.12
CA SER A 104 -6.18 -10.21 14.20
C SER A 104 -5.79 -11.21 15.29
N VAL A 105 -4.49 -11.45 15.49
CA VAL A 105 -3.97 -12.28 16.60
C VAL A 105 -4.26 -11.62 17.94
N LEU A 106 -3.98 -10.32 18.07
CA LEU A 106 -4.14 -9.59 19.33
C LEU A 106 -5.62 -9.49 19.74
N ILE A 107 -6.52 -9.12 18.83
CA ILE A 107 -7.94 -8.99 19.16
C ILE A 107 -8.56 -10.35 19.51
N GLY A 108 -8.14 -11.41 18.83
CA GLY A 108 -8.62 -12.75 19.12
C GLY A 108 -8.13 -13.29 20.47
N PHE A 109 -6.87 -13.01 20.85
CA PHE A 109 -6.39 -13.30 22.21
C PHE A 109 -7.17 -12.51 23.26
N TYR A 110 -7.39 -11.21 23.02
CA TYR A 110 -8.10 -10.34 23.94
C TYR A 110 -9.57 -10.74 24.16
N THR A 111 -10.23 -11.26 23.13
CA THR A 111 -11.62 -11.74 23.19
C THR A 111 -11.77 -13.19 23.66
N GLY A 112 -10.67 -13.86 24.04
CA GLY A 112 -10.68 -15.23 24.56
C GLY A 112 -10.88 -16.31 23.50
N GLN A 113 -10.68 -16.00 22.22
CA GLN A 113 -10.70 -17.02 21.16
C GLN A 113 -9.50 -17.95 21.32
N LYS A 114 -9.73 -19.28 21.25
CA LYS A 114 -8.67 -20.28 21.24
C LYS A 114 -7.90 -20.21 19.92
N ILE A 115 -6.94 -19.29 19.85
CA ILE A 115 -6.10 -19.09 18.67
C ILE A 115 -4.76 -19.77 18.89
N SER A 116 -4.40 -20.67 17.98
CA SER A 116 -3.03 -21.13 17.83
C SER A 116 -2.16 -20.00 17.29
N VAL A 117 -1.60 -19.19 18.19
CA VAL A 117 -0.76 -18.02 17.86
C VAL A 117 0.35 -18.38 16.87
N ALA A 118 0.99 -19.54 17.08
CA ALA A 118 2.03 -20.06 16.18
C ALA A 118 1.53 -20.27 14.75
N TRP A 119 0.30 -20.78 14.56
CA TRP A 119 -0.28 -20.99 13.23
C TRP A 119 -0.59 -19.67 12.52
N ARG A 120 -1.13 -18.68 13.23
CA ARG A 120 -1.43 -17.36 12.64
C ARG A 120 -0.16 -16.58 12.28
N LEU A 121 0.87 -16.63 13.12
CA LEU A 121 2.16 -16.00 12.82
C LEU A 121 2.90 -16.71 11.67
N ALA A 122 2.89 -18.05 11.65
CA ALA A 122 3.39 -18.81 10.50
C ALA A 122 2.55 -18.58 9.22
N GLY A 123 1.29 -18.16 9.39
CA GLY A 123 0.41 -17.74 8.32
C GLY A 123 0.85 -16.45 7.61
N ILE A 124 1.70 -15.61 8.20
CA ILE A 124 2.13 -14.34 7.58
C ILE A 124 3.03 -14.60 6.35
N PRO A 125 4.16 -15.33 6.45
CA PRO A 125 4.94 -15.65 5.25
C PRO A 125 4.13 -16.46 4.23
N LEU A 126 3.28 -17.37 4.72
CA LEU A 126 2.45 -18.19 3.85
C LEU A 126 1.45 -17.34 3.07
N SER A 127 0.73 -16.40 3.70
CA SER A 127 -0.27 -15.56 3.04
C SER A 127 0.34 -14.63 2.00
N ILE A 128 1.55 -14.14 2.25
CA ILE A 128 2.34 -13.34 1.30
C ILE A 128 2.70 -14.21 0.08
N ILE A 129 3.28 -15.40 0.31
CA ILE A 129 3.70 -16.30 -0.77
C ILE A 129 2.49 -16.77 -1.60
N THR A 130 1.44 -17.25 -0.95
CA THR A 130 0.23 -17.74 -1.63
C THR A 130 -0.50 -16.61 -2.34
N GLY A 131 -0.59 -15.43 -1.74
CA GLY A 131 -1.15 -14.24 -2.37
C GLY A 131 -0.42 -13.88 -3.67
N ILE A 132 0.91 -13.79 -3.61
CA ILE A 132 1.74 -13.55 -4.81
C ILE A 132 1.52 -14.65 -5.85
N LEU A 133 1.60 -15.93 -5.48
CA LEU A 133 1.43 -17.05 -6.41
C LEU A 133 0.06 -17.04 -7.10
N VAL A 134 -1.02 -16.86 -6.33
CA VAL A 134 -2.39 -16.76 -6.87
C VAL A 134 -2.48 -15.59 -7.84
N GLY A 135 -1.95 -14.42 -7.48
CA GLY A 135 -1.96 -13.25 -8.35
C GLY A 135 -1.17 -13.46 -9.65
N LEU A 136 0.00 -14.09 -9.58
CA LEU A 136 0.80 -14.43 -10.77
C LEU A 136 0.05 -15.40 -11.70
N VAL A 137 -0.61 -16.42 -11.14
CA VAL A 137 -1.41 -17.37 -11.90
C VAL A 137 -2.57 -16.67 -12.60
N PHE A 138 -3.36 -15.86 -11.88
CA PHE A 138 -4.47 -15.12 -12.46
C PHE A 138 -4.01 -14.13 -13.54
N GLY A 139 -2.90 -13.41 -13.31
CA GLY A 139 -2.35 -12.49 -14.31
C GLY A 139 -1.87 -13.22 -15.57
N MET A 140 -1.23 -14.39 -15.44
CA MET A 140 -0.89 -15.24 -16.59
C MET A 140 -2.12 -15.73 -17.36
N VAL A 141 -3.21 -16.07 -16.65
CA VAL A 141 -4.49 -16.42 -17.29
C VAL A 141 -5.06 -15.22 -18.06
N PHE A 142 -5.02 -14.02 -17.48
CA PHE A 142 -5.49 -12.80 -18.16
C PHE A 142 -4.67 -12.49 -19.41
N ILE A 143 -3.34 -12.58 -19.36
CA ILE A 143 -2.49 -12.37 -20.54
C ILE A 143 -2.90 -13.32 -21.67
N ARG A 144 -3.06 -14.62 -21.37
CA ARG A 144 -3.48 -15.61 -22.38
C ARG A 144 -4.88 -15.31 -22.92
N LEU A 145 -5.82 -14.94 -22.05
CA LEU A 145 -7.19 -14.61 -22.43
C LEU A 145 -7.23 -13.35 -23.32
N PHE A 146 -6.52 -12.30 -22.94
CA PHE A 146 -6.51 -11.03 -23.66
C PHE A 146 -5.77 -11.14 -24.99
N ASN A 147 -4.71 -11.94 -25.09
CA ASN A 147 -4.03 -12.19 -26.36
C ASN A 147 -4.90 -13.02 -27.31
N ARG A 148 -5.70 -13.96 -26.79
CA ARG A 148 -6.57 -14.82 -27.62
C ARG A 148 -7.79 -14.07 -28.18
N TYR A 149 -8.45 -13.27 -27.36
CA TYR A 149 -9.72 -12.62 -27.74
C TYR A 149 -9.58 -11.13 -28.08
N ASN A 150 -8.41 -10.54 -27.82
CA ASN A 150 -8.09 -9.12 -28.02
C ASN A 150 -9.24 -8.14 -27.69
N PRO A 151 -9.83 -8.22 -26.48
CA PRO A 151 -10.94 -7.33 -26.13
C PRO A 151 -10.45 -5.89 -25.96
N ARG A 152 -11.34 -4.92 -26.20
CA ARG A 152 -11.06 -3.49 -25.95
C ARG A 152 -10.56 -3.26 -24.52
N ALA A 153 -9.69 -2.26 -24.32
CA ALA A 153 -9.13 -1.87 -23.02
C ALA A 153 -10.16 -1.83 -21.88
N THR A 154 -11.31 -1.20 -22.13
CA THR A 154 -12.37 -1.08 -21.13
C THR A 154 -12.85 -2.44 -20.63
N LYS A 155 -12.99 -3.43 -21.52
CA LYS A 155 -13.37 -4.80 -21.14
C LYS A 155 -12.25 -5.47 -20.34
N ARG A 156 -10.97 -5.29 -20.73
CA ARG A 156 -9.82 -5.81 -19.96
C ARG A 156 -9.84 -5.26 -18.54
N VAL A 157 -10.00 -3.94 -18.39
CA VAL A 157 -10.08 -3.25 -17.09
C VAL A 157 -11.21 -3.81 -16.23
N LEU A 158 -12.42 -3.96 -16.79
CA LEU A 158 -13.57 -4.50 -16.06
C LEU A 158 -13.37 -5.96 -15.62
N ILE A 159 -12.75 -6.79 -16.46
CA ILE A 159 -12.43 -8.19 -16.13
C ILE A 159 -11.42 -8.25 -14.98
N VAL A 160 -10.32 -7.50 -15.07
CA VAL A 160 -9.29 -7.49 -14.02
C VAL A 160 -9.85 -6.92 -12.71
N LEU A 161 -10.65 -5.84 -12.78
CA LEU A 161 -11.30 -5.25 -11.60
C LEU A 161 -12.30 -6.22 -10.95
N GLY A 162 -13.17 -6.84 -11.75
CA GLY A 162 -14.14 -7.82 -11.27
C GLY A 162 -13.47 -9.02 -10.61
N ALA A 163 -12.42 -9.57 -11.24
CA ALA A 163 -11.65 -10.65 -10.65
C ALA A 163 -10.92 -10.24 -9.37
N SER A 164 -10.42 -8.99 -9.29
CA SER A 164 -9.80 -8.46 -8.08
C SER A 164 -10.78 -8.40 -6.91
N ILE A 165 -12.03 -7.97 -7.17
CA ILE A 165 -13.10 -7.97 -6.16
C ILE A 165 -13.45 -9.39 -5.73
N LEU A 166 -13.52 -10.34 -6.68
CA LEU A 166 -13.77 -11.75 -6.38
C LEU A 166 -12.64 -12.36 -5.53
N LEU A 167 -11.37 -12.05 -5.81
CA LEU A 167 -10.23 -12.52 -5.00
C LEU A 167 -10.32 -12.03 -3.55
N VAL A 168 -10.65 -10.75 -3.34
CA VAL A 168 -10.86 -10.20 -1.98
C VAL A 168 -12.04 -10.88 -1.29
N ARG A 169 -13.13 -11.17 -2.02
CA ARG A 169 -14.25 -11.92 -1.46
C ARG A 169 -13.86 -13.36 -1.11
N MET A 170 -13.03 -14.01 -1.93
CA MET A 170 -12.54 -15.36 -1.69
C MET A 170 -11.63 -15.43 -0.46
N GLU A 171 -10.81 -14.42 -0.19
CA GLU A 171 -9.96 -14.34 1.02
C GLU A 171 -10.81 -14.44 2.28
N HIS A 172 -11.87 -13.64 2.37
CA HIS A 172 -12.79 -13.70 3.51
C HIS A 172 -13.55 -15.04 3.63
N MET A 173 -13.85 -15.71 2.52
CA MET A 173 -14.54 -17.01 2.56
C MET A 173 -13.59 -18.16 2.93
N LEU A 174 -12.31 -18.05 2.58
CA LEU A 174 -11.30 -19.10 2.76
C LEU A 174 -10.37 -18.86 3.96
N GLU A 175 -10.57 -17.78 4.72
CA GLU A 175 -9.71 -17.37 5.85
C GLU A 175 -9.43 -18.49 6.86
N ASN A 176 -10.39 -19.41 7.06
CA ASN A 176 -10.27 -20.53 8.00
C ASN A 176 -9.61 -21.79 7.41
N VAL A 177 -9.43 -21.87 6.09
CA VAL A 177 -8.96 -23.06 5.38
C VAL A 177 -7.60 -22.83 4.73
N PHE A 178 -7.41 -21.65 4.12
CA PHE A 178 -6.21 -21.33 3.35
C PHE A 178 -5.84 -19.84 3.49
N PRO A 179 -4.71 -19.51 4.13
CA PRO A 179 -4.27 -18.12 4.24
C PRO A 179 -3.73 -17.64 2.90
N PHE A 180 -4.33 -16.58 2.35
CA PHE A 180 -3.78 -15.87 1.19
C PHE A 180 -4.13 -14.39 1.26
N ALA A 181 -3.16 -13.53 0.98
CA ALA A 181 -3.36 -12.08 0.98
C ALA A 181 -3.91 -11.61 -0.39
N ALA A 182 -5.22 -11.34 -0.50
CA ALA A 182 -5.80 -10.99 -1.80
C ALA A 182 -5.29 -9.66 -2.33
N LEU A 183 -5.02 -8.69 -1.45
CA LEU A 183 -4.47 -7.38 -1.85
C LEU A 183 -3.10 -7.52 -2.54
N LEU A 184 -2.24 -8.43 -2.05
CA LEU A 184 -0.99 -8.79 -2.71
C LEU A 184 -1.23 -9.56 -4.01
N ALA A 185 -2.22 -10.44 -4.07
CA ALA A 185 -2.61 -11.12 -5.31
C ALA A 185 -3.03 -10.13 -6.41
N VAL A 186 -3.84 -9.14 -6.05
CA VAL A 186 -4.28 -8.06 -6.95
C VAL A 186 -3.11 -7.23 -7.46
N MET A 187 -2.14 -6.94 -6.60
CA MET A 187 -0.91 -6.26 -7.00
C MET A 187 -0.05 -7.13 -7.92
N ALA A 188 0.10 -8.42 -7.60
CA ALA A 188 0.86 -9.38 -8.40
C ALA A 188 0.25 -9.61 -9.79
N ILE A 189 -1.08 -9.51 -9.94
CA ILE A 189 -1.75 -9.48 -11.26
C ILE A 189 -1.24 -8.30 -12.08
N GLY A 190 -1.25 -7.09 -11.51
CA GLY A 190 -0.75 -5.89 -12.20
C GLY A 190 0.72 -6.04 -12.60
N PHE A 191 1.54 -6.53 -11.67
CA PHE A 191 2.97 -6.75 -11.85
C PHE A 191 3.28 -7.72 -13.01
N ILE A 192 2.64 -8.90 -13.05
CA ILE A 192 2.95 -9.89 -14.09
C ILE A 192 2.44 -9.46 -15.47
N VAL A 193 1.35 -8.72 -15.53
CA VAL A 193 0.85 -8.14 -16.78
C VAL A 193 1.81 -7.08 -17.30
N LEU A 194 2.34 -6.21 -16.42
CA LEU A 194 3.38 -5.25 -16.80
C LEU A 194 4.63 -5.94 -17.32
N GLU A 195 5.15 -6.93 -16.59
CA GLU A 195 6.38 -7.66 -16.95
C GLU A 195 6.28 -8.40 -18.30
N LYS A 196 5.08 -8.86 -18.68
CA LYS A 196 4.89 -9.67 -19.89
C LYS A 196 4.32 -8.89 -21.08
N GLN A 197 3.59 -7.80 -20.82
CA GLN A 197 2.83 -7.03 -21.80
C GLN A 197 2.76 -5.56 -21.35
N GLU A 198 3.89 -4.85 -21.44
CA GLU A 198 4.03 -3.49 -20.92
C GLU A 198 2.99 -2.51 -21.49
N HIS A 199 2.80 -2.50 -22.82
CA HIS A 199 1.80 -1.66 -23.47
C HIS A 199 0.38 -1.91 -22.93
N MET A 200 0.01 -3.18 -22.70
CA MET A 200 -1.30 -3.54 -22.15
C MET A 200 -1.47 -3.07 -20.71
N ALA A 201 -0.42 -3.18 -19.90
CA ALA A 201 -0.42 -2.70 -18.51
C ALA A 201 -0.62 -1.19 -18.43
N HIS A 202 0.11 -0.41 -19.25
CA HIS A 202 -0.05 1.05 -19.30
C HIS A 202 -1.46 1.46 -19.75
N GLU A 203 -2.02 0.78 -20.76
CA GLU A 203 -3.39 1.02 -21.23
C GLU A 203 -4.43 0.79 -20.11
N ILE A 204 -4.28 -0.30 -19.34
CA ILE A 204 -5.15 -0.63 -18.21
C ILE A 204 -4.93 0.35 -17.05
N SER A 205 -3.68 0.68 -16.71
CA SER A 205 -3.31 1.62 -15.65
C SER A 205 -3.93 3.00 -15.90
N ALA A 206 -3.85 3.52 -17.12
CA ALA A 206 -4.43 4.81 -17.50
C ALA A 206 -5.96 4.86 -17.32
N LYS A 207 -6.66 3.77 -17.67
CA LYS A 207 -8.12 3.67 -17.49
C LYS A 207 -8.49 3.53 -16.01
N LEU A 208 -7.72 2.75 -15.24
CA LEU A 208 -7.87 2.66 -13.78
C LEU A 208 -7.62 4.02 -13.11
N GLY A 209 -6.70 4.83 -13.63
CA GLY A 209 -6.48 6.21 -13.18
C GLY A 209 -7.73 7.08 -13.28
N LYS A 210 -8.51 6.94 -14.36
CA LYS A 210 -9.78 7.66 -14.52
C LYS A 210 -10.86 7.20 -13.54
N ILE A 211 -10.96 5.89 -13.32
CA ILE A 211 -11.87 5.31 -12.31
C ILE A 211 -11.45 5.76 -10.90
N TRP A 212 -10.15 5.84 -10.67
CA TRP A 212 -9.59 6.24 -9.39
C TRP A 212 -10.02 7.64 -8.98
N VAL A 213 -10.07 8.63 -9.88
CA VAL A 213 -10.54 9.99 -9.52
C VAL A 213 -11.92 9.96 -8.86
N PHE A 214 -12.85 9.17 -9.41
CA PHE A 214 -14.18 9.01 -8.81
C PHE A 214 -14.13 8.25 -7.47
N ALA A 215 -13.39 7.15 -7.42
CA ALA A 215 -13.23 6.34 -6.22
C ALA A 215 -12.51 7.08 -5.08
N GLU A 216 -11.58 7.98 -5.40
CA GLU A 216 -10.82 8.81 -4.46
C GLU A 216 -11.75 9.79 -3.74
N ILE A 217 -12.61 10.49 -4.49
CA ILE A 217 -13.63 11.39 -3.93
C ILE A 217 -14.54 10.60 -2.99
N LEU A 218 -15.10 9.48 -3.46
CA LEU A 218 -15.97 8.65 -2.63
C LEU A 218 -15.26 8.16 -1.36
N LEU A 219 -14.03 7.66 -1.49
CA LEU A 219 -13.26 7.12 -0.37
C LEU A 219 -12.99 8.19 0.68
N PHE A 220 -12.45 9.35 0.30
CA PHE A 220 -12.11 10.39 1.26
C PHE A 220 -13.35 11.08 1.84
N THR A 221 -14.43 11.24 1.06
CA THR A 221 -15.71 11.71 1.61
C THR A 221 -16.30 10.71 2.61
N MET A 222 -16.26 9.41 2.32
CA MET A 222 -16.76 8.37 3.23
C MET A 222 -15.92 8.26 4.50
N VAL A 223 -14.58 8.32 4.40
CA VAL A 223 -13.70 8.36 5.57
C VAL A 223 -14.02 9.61 6.40
N GLY A 224 -14.15 10.78 5.78
CA GLY A 224 -14.53 12.01 6.47
C GLY A 224 -15.90 11.92 7.17
N ALA A 225 -16.88 11.25 6.56
CA ALA A 225 -18.19 11.03 7.16
C ALA A 225 -18.17 10.06 8.35
N GLN A 226 -17.24 9.11 8.38
CA GLN A 226 -17.05 8.18 9.50
C GLN A 226 -16.31 8.81 10.69
N VAL A 227 -15.60 9.92 10.47
CA VAL A 227 -14.82 10.60 11.50
C VAL A 227 -15.76 11.29 12.50
N ASN A 228 -15.81 10.77 13.72
CA ASN A 228 -16.53 11.40 14.82
C ASN A 228 -15.63 12.43 15.53
N ILE A 229 -15.86 13.71 15.23
CA ILE A 229 -15.08 14.85 15.78
C ILE A 229 -15.20 14.92 17.30
N GLN A 230 -16.38 14.61 17.85
CA GLN A 230 -16.61 14.68 19.29
C GLN A 230 -15.80 13.62 20.04
N VAL A 231 -15.64 12.44 19.43
CA VAL A 231 -14.80 11.34 19.94
C VAL A 231 -13.30 11.68 19.78
N ALA A 232 -12.90 12.28 18.66
CA ALA A 232 -11.52 12.76 18.47
C ALA A 232 -11.13 13.84 19.51
N TRP A 233 -12.06 14.74 19.86
CA TRP A 233 -11.86 15.75 20.89
C TRP A 233 -11.69 15.14 22.29
N ARG A 234 -12.39 14.03 22.59
CA ARG A 234 -12.24 13.29 23.85
C ARG A 234 -10.89 12.58 23.99
N ALA A 235 -10.34 12.02 22.91
CA ALA A 235 -8.96 11.50 22.91
C ALA A 235 -7.92 12.62 23.14
N GLY A 236 -8.26 13.85 22.75
CA GLY A 236 -7.63 15.07 23.22
C GLY A 236 -6.13 15.18 22.96
N LEU A 237 -5.47 15.92 23.85
CA LEU A 237 -4.02 16.18 23.80
C LEU A 237 -3.18 14.91 24.03
N ALA A 238 -3.69 13.97 24.82
CA ALA A 238 -2.99 12.72 25.12
C ALA A 238 -2.88 11.79 23.90
N GLY A 239 -3.98 11.61 23.15
CA GLY A 239 -3.96 10.86 21.90
C GLY A 239 -3.06 11.50 20.85
N THR A 240 -3.08 12.83 20.75
CA THR A 240 -2.18 13.60 19.87
C THR A 240 -0.71 13.37 20.23
N ALA A 241 -0.36 13.50 21.52
CA ALA A 241 1.00 13.27 22.00
C ALA A 241 1.47 11.83 21.74
N LEU A 242 0.62 10.84 21.97
CA LEU A 242 0.91 9.43 21.68
C LEU A 242 1.24 9.24 20.19
N ILE A 243 0.43 9.78 19.27
CA ILE A 243 0.65 9.66 17.83
C ILE A 243 1.99 10.28 17.44
N PHE A 244 2.33 11.49 17.93
CA PHE A 244 3.60 12.12 17.60
C PHE A 244 4.81 11.33 18.13
N LEU A 245 4.76 10.85 19.37
CA LEU A 245 5.83 10.02 19.94
C LEU A 245 5.98 8.69 19.17
N ALA A 246 4.87 8.08 18.77
CA ALA A 246 4.85 6.87 17.97
C ALA A 246 5.46 7.11 16.56
N LEU A 247 5.14 8.24 15.92
CA LEU A 247 5.70 8.63 14.63
C LEU A 247 7.20 8.91 14.69
N ILE A 248 7.72 9.45 15.81
CA ILE A 248 9.17 9.58 16.02
C ILE A 248 9.83 8.21 16.02
N ALA A 249 9.26 7.25 16.77
CA ALA A 249 9.77 5.89 16.81
C ALA A 249 9.70 5.20 15.44
N ARG A 250 8.59 5.38 14.70
CA ARG A 250 8.46 4.93 13.32
C ARG A 250 9.56 5.53 12.44
N SER A 251 9.81 6.82 12.56
CA SER A 251 10.83 7.53 11.78
C SER A 251 12.24 6.99 12.05
N ILE A 252 12.53 6.65 13.31
CA ILE A 252 13.77 5.97 13.69
C ILE A 252 13.82 4.58 13.03
N GLY A 253 12.78 3.76 13.18
CA GLY A 253 12.71 2.43 12.57
C GLY A 253 12.90 2.46 11.04
N THR A 254 12.23 3.39 10.36
CA THR A 254 12.38 3.62 8.91
C THR A 254 13.80 4.01 8.56
N TYR A 255 14.42 4.94 9.31
CA TYR A 255 15.80 5.35 9.07
C TYR A 255 16.79 4.21 9.25
N LEU A 256 16.60 3.36 10.28
CA LEU A 256 17.44 2.18 10.53
C LEU A 256 17.40 1.18 9.37
N CYS A 257 16.24 0.98 8.74
CA CYS A 257 16.10 0.08 7.57
C CYS A 257 16.94 0.51 6.37
N MET A 258 17.27 1.80 6.28
CA MET A 258 18.03 2.38 5.18
C MET A 258 19.53 2.50 5.50
N LEU A 259 19.97 2.12 6.69
CA LEU A 259 21.40 2.04 7.02
C LEU A 259 22.06 0.96 6.16
N GLY A 260 23.09 1.35 5.41
CA GLY A 260 23.73 0.48 4.41
C GLY A 260 23.09 0.51 3.02
N SER A 261 22.14 1.41 2.77
CA SER A 261 21.64 1.70 1.42
C SER A 261 22.42 2.80 0.70
N ASP A 262 22.35 2.79 -0.63
CA ASP A 262 22.90 3.83 -1.52
C ASP A 262 22.10 5.16 -1.48
N LEU A 263 21.09 5.28 -0.61
CA LEU A 263 20.29 6.48 -0.46
C LEU A 263 21.05 7.57 0.28
N ASN A 264 21.01 8.80 -0.24
CA ASN A 264 21.58 9.96 0.43
C ASN A 264 20.66 10.44 1.58
N LEU A 265 21.16 11.34 2.45
CA LEU A 265 20.41 11.79 3.62
C LEU A 265 19.04 12.40 3.28
N LYS A 266 18.97 13.14 2.16
CA LYS A 266 17.73 13.77 1.72
C LYS A 266 16.72 12.70 1.23
N GLU A 267 17.17 11.73 0.44
CA GLU A 267 16.36 10.61 -0.05
C GLU A 267 15.86 9.74 1.11
N ARG A 268 16.69 9.51 2.13
CA ARG A 268 16.28 8.83 3.36
C ARG A 268 15.16 9.61 4.07
N LEU A 269 15.28 10.94 4.16
CA LEU A 269 14.21 11.78 4.71
C LEU A 269 12.91 11.64 3.91
N PHE A 270 12.97 11.55 2.58
CA PHE A 270 11.78 11.32 1.75
C PHE A 270 11.10 9.98 2.08
N VAL A 271 11.85 8.90 2.27
CA VAL A 271 11.29 7.60 2.65
C VAL A 271 10.65 7.67 4.05
N VAL A 272 11.29 8.34 5.02
CA VAL A 272 10.72 8.58 6.36
C VAL A 272 9.39 9.32 6.27
N VAL A 273 9.35 10.42 5.50
CA VAL A 273 8.15 11.23 5.32
C VAL A 273 7.02 10.44 4.63
N SER A 274 7.38 9.57 3.69
CA SER A 274 6.42 8.70 2.99
C SER A 274 5.73 7.69 3.91
N TYR A 275 6.28 7.43 5.09
CA TYR A 275 5.76 6.50 6.08
C TYR A 275 4.90 7.16 7.17
N ILE A 276 4.73 8.48 7.14
CA ILE A 276 3.91 9.23 8.11
C ILE A 276 2.39 9.07 7.91
N PRO A 277 1.83 9.10 6.68
CA PRO A 277 0.38 9.16 6.51
C PRO A 277 -0.37 7.92 7.01
N LYS A 278 -1.40 8.15 7.84
CA LYS A 278 -2.40 7.16 8.30
C LYS A 278 -3.78 7.54 7.79
N ALA A 279 -4.55 6.58 7.27
CA ALA A 279 -5.89 6.84 6.75
C ALA A 279 -6.74 5.56 6.65
N THR A 280 -6.53 4.79 5.59
CA THR A 280 -7.53 3.80 5.14
C THR A 280 -7.59 2.55 6.00
N VAL A 281 -6.45 2.04 6.47
CA VAL A 281 -6.43 0.90 7.39
C VAL A 281 -7.08 1.29 8.72
N GLN A 282 -6.76 2.48 9.23
CA GLN A 282 -7.34 3.00 10.47
C GLN A 282 -8.85 3.22 10.34
N ALA A 283 -9.34 3.70 9.19
CA ALA A 283 -10.77 3.83 8.93
C ALA A 283 -11.47 2.45 8.84
N ALA A 284 -10.81 1.46 8.22
CA ALA A 284 -11.39 0.15 7.98
C ALA A 284 -11.46 -0.71 9.27
N ILE A 285 -10.37 -0.76 10.06
CA ILE A 285 -10.27 -1.65 11.23
C ILE A 285 -10.24 -0.91 12.57
N GLY A 286 -10.24 0.43 12.61
CA GLY A 286 -10.22 1.20 13.85
C GLY A 286 -11.44 0.99 14.74
N GLY A 287 -12.60 0.71 14.15
CA GLY A 287 -13.84 0.39 14.89
C GLY A 287 -14.00 -1.10 15.24
N ALA A 288 -13.18 -1.98 14.66
CA ALA A 288 -13.32 -3.42 14.84
C ALA A 288 -13.10 -3.87 16.30
N PRO A 289 -12.16 -3.31 17.09
CA PRO A 289 -12.05 -3.61 18.52
C PRO A 289 -13.32 -3.33 19.30
N LEU A 290 -13.97 -2.17 19.07
CA LEU A 290 -15.21 -1.80 19.76
C LEU A 290 -16.33 -2.81 19.48
N ILE A 291 -16.47 -3.24 18.23
CA ILE A 291 -17.43 -4.26 17.81
C ILE A 291 -17.13 -5.60 18.48
N ALA A 292 -15.86 -6.03 18.46
CA ALA A 292 -15.42 -7.28 19.06
C ALA A 292 -15.63 -7.31 20.58
N MET A 293 -15.35 -6.20 21.28
CA MET A 293 -15.58 -6.05 22.72
C MET A 293 -17.07 -6.14 23.05
N LYS A 294 -17.91 -5.45 22.28
CA LYS A 294 -19.36 -5.48 22.44
C LYS A 294 -19.92 -6.89 22.23
N ALA A 295 -19.45 -7.61 21.21
CA ALA A 295 -19.87 -8.98 20.93
C ALA A 295 -19.45 -9.97 22.03
N ALA A 296 -18.32 -9.73 22.68
CA ALA A 296 -17.82 -10.53 23.80
C ALA A 296 -18.41 -10.13 25.17
N GLY A 297 -19.32 -9.14 25.22
CA GLY A 297 -19.89 -8.64 26.48
C GLY A 297 -18.89 -7.93 27.41
N MET A 298 -17.79 -7.41 26.84
CA MET A 298 -16.74 -6.69 27.58
C MET A 298 -17.05 -5.19 27.67
N ASP A 299 -16.34 -4.48 28.56
CA ASP A 299 -16.36 -3.01 28.60
C ASP A 299 -15.93 -2.43 27.25
N THR A 300 -16.75 -1.53 26.71
CA THR A 300 -16.55 -0.89 25.40
C THR A 300 -15.72 0.38 25.47
N GLY A 301 -15.51 0.94 26.67
CA GLY A 301 -14.73 2.18 26.86
C GLY A 301 -13.36 2.16 26.14
N PRO A 302 -12.54 1.11 26.31
CA PRO A 302 -11.28 0.98 25.58
C PRO A 302 -11.44 0.96 24.05
N GLY A 303 -12.48 0.32 23.55
CA GLY A 303 -12.79 0.28 22.12
C GLY A 303 -13.14 1.65 21.55
N GLU A 304 -13.86 2.47 22.32
CA GLU A 304 -14.17 3.86 21.95
C GLU A 304 -12.90 4.72 21.91
N VAL A 305 -11.99 4.56 22.88
CA VAL A 305 -10.70 5.27 22.90
C VAL A 305 -9.84 4.85 21.71
N ILE A 306 -9.78 3.56 21.38
CA ILE A 306 -9.03 3.07 20.22
C ILE A 306 -9.57 3.69 18.92
N LEU A 307 -10.89 3.66 18.73
CA LEU A 307 -11.55 4.30 17.59
C LEU A 307 -11.25 5.80 17.54
N ALA A 308 -11.28 6.48 18.68
CA ALA A 308 -10.99 7.91 18.79
C ALA A 308 -9.58 8.27 18.32
N VAL A 309 -8.57 7.53 18.79
CA VAL A 309 -7.18 7.77 18.43
C VAL A 309 -6.92 7.38 16.97
N ALA A 310 -7.55 6.31 16.48
CA ALA A 310 -7.51 5.94 15.06
C ALA A 310 -8.01 7.10 14.20
N VAL A 311 -9.20 7.62 14.47
CA VAL A 311 -9.80 8.78 13.79
C VAL A 311 -8.90 10.03 13.88
N LEU A 312 -8.40 10.35 15.07
CA LEU A 312 -7.50 11.48 15.27
C LEU A 312 -6.22 11.36 14.43
N SER A 313 -5.68 10.15 14.33
CA SER A 313 -4.49 9.88 13.50
C SER A 313 -4.73 10.15 12.02
N ILE A 314 -5.93 9.87 11.51
CA ILE A 314 -6.32 10.16 10.12
C ILE A 314 -6.32 11.66 9.89
N ILE A 315 -7.00 12.42 10.76
CA ILE A 315 -7.13 13.88 10.65
C ILE A 315 -5.75 14.55 10.66
N LEU A 316 -4.87 14.12 11.58
CA LEU A 316 -3.57 14.74 11.76
C LEU A 316 -2.59 14.36 10.64
N THR A 317 -2.51 13.07 10.29
CA THR A 317 -1.36 12.57 9.51
C THR A 317 -1.63 12.45 8.02
N ALA A 318 -2.87 12.23 7.57
CA ALA A 318 -3.14 12.08 6.13
C ALA A 318 -2.86 13.38 5.35
N PRO A 319 -3.41 14.56 5.73
CA PRO A 319 -3.17 15.81 5.00
C PRO A 319 -1.72 16.27 5.13
N LEU A 320 -1.18 16.27 6.36
CA LEU A 320 0.20 16.68 6.63
C LEU A 320 1.21 15.77 5.91
N GLY A 321 0.97 14.47 5.92
CA GLY A 321 1.78 13.49 5.21
C GLY A 321 1.73 13.68 3.70
N ALA A 322 0.55 13.90 3.11
CA ALA A 322 0.42 14.17 1.68
C ALA A 322 1.18 15.43 1.24
N TRP A 323 1.06 16.52 2.01
CA TRP A 323 1.81 17.76 1.77
C TRP A 323 3.31 17.55 1.93
N ALA A 324 3.74 16.89 3.00
CA ALA A 324 5.15 16.62 3.26
C ALA A 324 5.78 15.75 2.16
N ILE A 325 5.10 14.68 1.72
CA ILE A 325 5.56 13.82 0.61
C ILE A 325 5.73 14.64 -0.66
N THR A 326 4.76 15.50 -0.99
CA THR A 326 4.81 16.32 -2.19
C THR A 326 5.96 17.34 -2.13
N LEU A 327 6.05 18.11 -1.05
CA LEU A 327 7.06 19.16 -0.90
C LEU A 327 8.48 18.60 -0.80
N VAL A 328 8.67 17.52 -0.03
CA VAL A 328 9.98 16.88 0.13
C VAL A 328 10.35 16.15 -1.16
N GLY A 329 9.42 15.42 -1.76
CA GLY A 329 9.65 14.70 -3.02
C GLY A 329 10.05 15.62 -4.15
N ASP A 330 9.32 16.72 -4.36
CA ASP A 330 9.60 17.69 -5.43
C ASP A 330 10.95 18.41 -5.23
N ARG A 331 11.46 18.51 -3.99
CA ARG A 331 12.76 19.15 -3.69
C ARG A 331 13.95 18.19 -3.67
N VAL A 332 13.72 16.93 -3.29
CA VAL A 332 14.78 15.97 -2.98
C VAL A 332 15.02 14.98 -4.11
N LEU A 333 13.95 14.50 -4.75
CA LEU A 333 14.07 13.43 -5.72
C LEU A 333 14.58 13.97 -7.06
N LYS A 334 15.67 13.38 -7.53
CA LYS A 334 16.22 13.70 -8.85
C LYS A 334 15.43 13.01 -9.95
N VAL A 335 15.23 13.70 -11.07
CA VAL A 335 14.66 13.11 -12.29
C VAL A 335 15.73 12.22 -12.93
N ALA A 336 15.39 10.95 -13.18
CA ALA A 336 16.26 10.02 -13.88
C ALA A 336 16.29 10.30 -15.38
N ALA A 337 17.45 10.13 -16.02
CA ALA A 337 17.57 10.18 -17.47
C ALA A 337 16.73 9.06 -18.12
N PRO A 338 16.22 9.26 -19.36
CA PRO A 338 15.51 8.21 -20.07
C PRO A 338 16.37 6.96 -20.22
N GLU A 339 15.78 5.79 -19.96
CA GLU A 339 16.46 4.51 -20.17
C GLU A 339 16.89 4.38 -21.64
N LYS A 340 18.14 3.98 -21.84
CA LYS A 340 18.79 3.88 -23.16
C LYS A 340 18.00 2.99 -24.13
N ASN A 341 17.31 1.97 -23.61
CA ASN A 341 16.46 1.07 -24.40
C ASN A 341 15.17 1.75 -24.86
N ALA A 342 14.49 2.52 -24.01
CA ALA A 342 13.31 3.29 -24.41
C ALA A 342 13.64 4.36 -25.47
N ALA A 343 14.85 4.95 -25.41
CA ALA A 343 15.32 5.85 -26.46
C ALA A 343 15.61 5.10 -27.77
N ILE A 344 16.21 3.91 -27.71
CA ILE A 344 16.48 3.07 -28.89
C ILE A 344 15.18 2.51 -29.48
N ASP A 345 14.22 2.11 -28.66
CA ASP A 345 12.92 1.59 -29.08
C ASP A 345 12.03 2.71 -29.64
N ALA A 346 12.05 3.91 -29.06
CA ALA A 346 11.42 5.08 -29.66
C ALA A 346 12.06 5.49 -31.00
N ILE A 347 13.39 5.34 -31.12
CA ILE A 347 14.10 5.55 -32.39
C ILE A 347 13.67 4.48 -33.41
N ARG A 348 13.64 3.20 -33.03
CA ARG A 348 13.17 2.09 -33.88
C ARG A 348 11.71 2.22 -34.30
N GLU A 349 10.83 2.68 -33.41
CA GLU A 349 9.44 2.99 -33.74
C GLU A 349 9.33 4.19 -34.68
N SER A 350 10.20 5.20 -34.54
CA SER A 350 10.25 6.31 -35.48
C SER A 350 10.80 5.90 -36.85
N GLU A 351 11.82 5.05 -36.90
CA GLU A 351 12.45 4.55 -38.13
C GLU A 351 11.54 3.55 -38.87
N GLY A 352 10.85 2.67 -38.15
CA GLY A 352 9.87 1.74 -38.73
C GLY A 352 8.64 2.43 -39.34
N ASN A 353 8.41 3.71 -38.99
CA ASN A 353 7.32 4.51 -39.56
C ASN A 353 7.74 5.28 -40.83
N TYR A 354 9.04 5.35 -41.15
CA TYR A 354 9.54 5.94 -42.40
C TYR A 354 9.47 4.98 -43.59
N ASP A 355 9.55 3.66 -43.37
CA ASP A 355 9.44 2.65 -44.44
C ASP A 355 8.01 2.49 -45.00
N ILE A 356 7.00 3.12 -44.39
CA ILE A 356 5.59 3.07 -44.86
C ILE A 356 5.22 4.32 -45.69
N LEU A 357 6.13 5.29 -45.84
CA LEU A 357 5.90 6.49 -46.64
C LEU A 357 6.71 6.55 -47.95
N GLY A 358 7.43 5.47 -48.28
CA GLY A 358 8.21 5.35 -49.51
C GLY A 358 7.56 4.43 -50.54
N ASP A 359 6.44 4.82 -51.17
CA ASP A 359 6.03 4.18 -52.42
C ASP A 359 5.29 5.14 -53.38
N GLY A 360 6.08 5.70 -54.32
CA GLY A 360 5.71 6.11 -55.69
C GLY A 360 5.03 7.47 -55.93
N PRO A 361 5.03 7.99 -57.18
CA PRO A 361 5.46 7.34 -58.44
C PRO A 361 6.38 8.20 -59.35
N GLU A 362 6.65 7.68 -60.55
CA GLU A 362 7.23 8.32 -61.75
C GLU A 362 8.73 8.11 -62.04
N ARG A 363 9.02 7.01 -62.72
CA ARG A 363 9.88 7.07 -63.91
C ARG A 363 9.05 6.69 -65.13
N ALA A 364 8.69 7.70 -65.92
CA ALA A 364 8.27 7.56 -67.30
C ALA A 364 9.24 8.35 -68.19
N LYS A 365 9.67 7.67 -69.27
CA LYS A 365 10.58 8.07 -70.36
C LYS A 365 12.07 7.81 -70.15
#